data_AF-A0A7S1CX53-F1
#
_entry.id   AF-A0A7S1CX53-F1
#
_cell.length_a   1.000
_cell.length_b   1.000
_cell.length_c   1.000
_cell.angle_alpha   90.00
_cell.angle_beta   90.00
_cell.angle_gamma   90.00
#
_symmetry.space_group_name_H-M   'P 1'
#
loop_
_entity.id
_entity.type
_entity.pdbx_description
1 polymer ?
#
loop_
_entity_poly.entity_id
_entity_poly.type
_entity_poly.pdbx_seq_one_letter_code
_entity_poly.pdbx_strand_id
1 'polypeptide(L)'
;AKFHSDSLLLCLVECLLSIIESLVRYFNRWAFVYVGLYGYSYLEAGEKVMKLFTERGWGTIINDRLVTRVLVWMALLIGAMNGLFGWILVRSYPGLLAGMTQNTAAWIAFSTGFLIGTGVANILMTLVSSSVDTVVVCFAEAPTDFRLNHSELSEKMENAWMATYPQEYHGNRALDA
;
A
#
# COMPACT_ATOMS: atom_id res chain seq x y z
N ALA A 1 25.99 30.34 22.55
CA ALA A 1 25.94 29.79 21.18
C ALA A 1 25.95 28.24 21.11
N LYS A 2 25.81 27.49 22.21
CA LYS A 2 25.91 26.02 22.21
C LYS A 2 24.57 25.27 22.04
N PHE A 3 23.44 25.98 22.11
CA PHE A 3 22.10 25.39 22.07
C PHE A 3 21.59 25.09 20.64
N HIS A 4 22.17 25.70 19.59
CA HIS A 4 21.67 25.55 18.21
C HIS A 4 22.18 24.25 17.53
N SER A 5 23.37 23.77 17.90
CA SER A 5 23.97 22.55 17.35
C SER A 5 23.24 21.28 17.79
N ASP A 6 22.72 21.25 19.01
CA ASP A 6 22.02 20.08 19.55
C ASP A 6 20.65 19.89 18.88
N SER A 7 19.95 20.99 18.54
CA SER A 7 18.65 20.93 17.83
C SER A 7 18.77 20.44 16.38
N LEU A 8 19.85 20.80 15.67
CA LEU A 8 20.10 20.31 14.31
C LEU A 8 20.47 18.82 14.31
N LEU A 9 21.28 18.38 15.28
CA LEU A 9 21.63 16.97 15.45
C LEU A 9 20.41 16.12 15.84
N LEU A 10 19.56 16.62 16.75
CA LEU A 10 18.31 15.93 17.12
C LEU A 10 17.36 15.80 15.92
N CYS A 11 17.20 16.86 15.13
CA CYS A 11 16.37 16.82 13.93
C CYS A 11 16.93 15.85 12.87
N LEU A 12 18.26 15.81 12.70
CA LEU A 12 18.92 14.90 11.75
C LEU A 12 18.80 13.44 12.21
N VAL A 13 18.97 13.17 13.50
CA VAL A 13 18.78 11.83 14.08
C VAL A 13 17.32 11.39 13.99
N GLU A 14 16.36 12.28 14.25
CA GLU A 14 14.92 11.99 14.14
C GLU A 14 14.51 11.73 12.68
N CYS A 15 15.06 12.50 11.73
CA CYS A 15 14.87 12.25 10.30
C CYS A 15 15.45 10.89 9.89
N LEU A 16 16.67 10.57 10.33
CA LEU A 16 17.36 9.32 10.00
C LEU A 16 16.66 8.11 10.63
N LEU A 17 16.19 8.24 11.88
CA LEU A 17 15.34 7.26 12.54
C LEU A 17 14.02 7.04 11.79
N SER A 18 13.37 8.11 11.33
CA SER A 18 12.13 8.00 10.54
C SER A 18 12.34 7.26 9.22
N ILE A 19 13.48 7.46 8.57
CA ILE A 19 13.88 6.75 7.36
C ILE A 19 14.15 5.27 7.66
N ILE A 20 14.93 4.97 8.71
CA ILE A 20 15.23 3.59 9.11
C ILE A 20 13.95 2.87 9.54
N GLU A 21 13.07 3.51 10.31
CA GLU A 21 11.79 2.94 10.72
C GLU A 21 10.91 2.60 9.51
N SER A 22 10.85 3.51 8.54
CA SER A 22 10.15 3.26 7.28
C SER A 22 10.74 2.08 6.51
N LEU A 23 12.08 1.99 6.47
CA LEU A 23 12.79 0.91 5.79
C LEU A 23 12.55 -0.44 6.48
N VAL A 24 12.66 -0.50 7.81
CA VAL A 24 12.43 -1.72 8.59
C VAL A 24 10.99 -2.18 8.47
N ARG A 25 10.01 -1.27 8.59
CA ARG A 25 8.59 -1.61 8.41
C ARG A 25 8.31 -2.20 7.03
N TYR A 26 8.94 -1.65 6.00
CA TYR A 26 8.84 -2.17 4.64
C TYR A 26 9.46 -3.56 4.54
N PHE A 27 10.71 -3.73 4.97
CA PHE A 27 11.38 -5.04 4.95
C PHE A 27 10.58 -6.12 5.67
N ASN A 28 10.03 -5.78 6.84
CA ASN A 28 9.19 -6.69 7.61
C ASN A 28 7.94 -7.11 6.83
N ARG A 29 7.26 -6.18 6.13
CA ARG A 29 6.08 -6.50 5.28
C ARG A 29 6.42 -7.54 4.23
N TRP A 30 7.53 -7.37 3.51
CA TRP A 30 7.95 -8.31 2.45
C TRP A 30 8.46 -9.64 3.03
N ALA A 31 9.18 -9.61 4.14
CA ALA A 31 9.58 -10.83 4.85
C ALA A 31 8.36 -11.65 5.30
N PHE A 32 7.30 -11.01 5.82
CA PHE A 32 6.07 -11.71 6.19
C PHE A 32 5.34 -12.33 4.99
N VAL A 33 5.35 -11.68 3.82
CA VAL A 33 4.79 -12.27 2.59
C VAL A 33 5.57 -13.54 2.21
N TYR A 34 6.90 -13.51 2.30
CA TYR A 34 7.75 -14.68 2.04
C TYR A 34 7.51 -15.83 3.02
N VAL A 35 7.37 -15.53 4.32
CA VAL A 35 7.00 -16.52 5.34
C VAL A 35 5.62 -17.12 5.03
N GLY A 36 4.66 -16.30 4.59
CA GLY A 36 3.32 -16.77 4.24
C GLY A 36 3.25 -17.62 2.97
N LEU A 37 4.06 -17.30 1.95
CA LEU A 37 4.10 -18.01 0.68
C LEU A 37 4.84 -19.35 0.76
N TYR A 38 6.03 -19.33 1.34
CA TYR A 38 6.97 -20.46 1.26
C TYR A 38 7.23 -21.14 2.60
N GLY A 39 6.76 -20.56 3.72
CA GLY A 39 6.98 -21.12 5.05
C GLY A 39 8.43 -21.00 5.56
N TYR A 40 9.25 -20.12 4.98
CA TYR A 40 10.62 -19.89 5.44
C TYR A 40 10.68 -19.31 6.86
N SER A 41 11.80 -19.50 7.55
CA SER A 41 12.07 -18.80 8.79
C SER A 41 12.22 -17.29 8.53
N TYR A 42 11.87 -16.43 9.49
CA TYR A 42 11.90 -14.97 9.31
C TYR A 42 13.27 -14.43 8.83
N LEU A 43 14.36 -14.99 9.36
CA LEU A 43 15.72 -14.61 8.97
C LEU A 43 16.03 -15.01 7.53
N GLU A 44 15.66 -16.22 7.14
CA GLU A 44 15.86 -16.75 5.78
C GLU A 44 14.99 -16.00 4.76
N ALA A 45 13.73 -15.73 5.08
CA ALA A 45 12.83 -14.90 4.28
C ALA A 45 13.42 -13.50 4.05
N GLY A 46 13.97 -12.89 5.10
CA GLY A 46 14.62 -11.60 5.01
C GLY A 46 15.83 -11.60 4.07
N GLU A 47 16.67 -12.62 4.14
CA GLU A 47 17.83 -12.75 3.24
C GLU A 47 17.41 -12.87 1.78
N LYS A 48 16.39 -13.69 1.49
CA LYS A 48 15.84 -13.86 0.13
C LYS A 48 15.24 -12.57 -0.42
N VAL A 49 14.48 -11.85 0.40
CA VAL A 49 13.90 -10.54 0.06
C VAL A 49 15.00 -9.52 -0.26
N MET A 50 16.06 -9.46 0.56
CA MET A 50 17.17 -8.55 0.33
C MET A 50 17.91 -8.85 -0.98
N LYS A 51 18.12 -10.14 -1.27
CA LYS A 51 18.72 -10.60 -2.53
C LYS A 51 17.87 -10.19 -3.74
N LEU A 52 16.55 -10.42 -3.66
CA LEU A 52 15.61 -10.03 -4.72
C LEU A 52 15.64 -8.51 -5.01
N PHE A 53 15.65 -7.68 -3.97
CA PHE A 53 15.74 -6.22 -4.13
C PHE A 53 17.07 -5.75 -4.71
N THR A 54 18.16 -6.45 -4.40
CA THR A 54 19.49 -6.13 -4.94
C THR A 54 19.59 -6.49 -6.43
N GLU A 55 18.97 -7.59 -6.85
CA GLU A 55 18.98 -8.06 -8.25
C GLU A 55 18.01 -7.30 -9.17
N ARG A 56 16.85 -6.87 -8.64
CA ARG A 56 15.79 -6.20 -9.42
C ARG A 56 15.82 -4.67 -9.35
N GLY A 57 16.61 -4.09 -8.43
CA GLY A 57 16.74 -2.66 -8.24
C GLY A 57 15.73 -2.07 -7.24
N TRP A 58 16.13 -0.95 -6.62
CA TRP A 58 15.34 -0.22 -5.63
C TRP A 58 14.15 0.56 -6.24
N GLY A 59 14.01 0.60 -7.57
CA GLY A 59 12.97 1.38 -8.29
C GLY A 59 11.54 1.00 -7.89
N THR A 60 11.30 -0.27 -7.59
CA THR A 60 10.00 -0.80 -7.13
C THR A 60 9.57 -0.21 -5.77
N ILE A 61 10.54 0.18 -4.93
CA ILE A 61 10.32 0.68 -3.55
C ILE A 61 9.66 2.08 -3.56
N ILE A 62 9.87 2.86 -4.62
CA ILE A 62 9.30 4.20 -4.75
C ILE A 62 7.83 4.13 -5.20
N ASN A 63 7.46 3.11 -5.98
CA ASN A 63 6.10 2.98 -6.53
C ASN A 63 5.07 2.44 -5.53
N ASP A 64 5.48 1.63 -4.54
CA ASP A 64 4.57 1.13 -3.49
C ASP A 64 3.90 2.26 -2.69
N ARG A 65 4.59 3.41 -2.57
CA ARG A 65 4.00 4.61 -1.97
C ARG A 65 2.86 5.20 -2.80
N LEU A 66 2.88 5.05 -4.13
CA LEU A 66 1.77 5.49 -4.99
C LEU A 66 0.56 4.60 -4.79
N VAL A 67 0.74 3.28 -4.80
CA VAL A 67 -0.33 2.29 -4.60
C VAL A 67 -1.02 2.52 -3.26
N THR A 68 -0.25 2.60 -2.17
CA THR A 68 -0.80 2.84 -0.83
C THR A 68 -1.58 4.16 -0.75
N ARG A 69 -1.08 5.24 -1.37
CA ARG A 69 -1.78 6.54 -1.39
C ARG A 69 -3.09 6.47 -2.18
N VAL A 70 -3.10 5.83 -3.35
CA VAL A 70 -4.29 5.69 -4.19
C VAL A 70 -5.36 4.88 -3.45
N LEU A 71 -4.97 3.81 -2.75
CA LEU A 71 -5.89 2.99 -1.96
C LEU A 71 -6.55 3.78 -0.82
N VAL A 72 -5.81 4.68 -0.14
CA VAL A 72 -6.38 5.57 0.88
C VAL A 72 -7.38 6.56 0.27
N TRP A 73 -7.06 7.14 -0.91
CA TRP A 73 -8.00 8.00 -1.61
C TRP A 73 -9.29 7.27 -1.98
N MET A 74 -9.19 6.02 -2.43
CA MET A 74 -10.36 5.18 -2.71
C MET A 74 -11.18 4.90 -1.45
N ALA A 75 -10.53 4.61 -0.32
CA ALA A 75 -11.22 4.41 0.96
C ALA A 75 -11.95 5.68 1.44
N LEU A 76 -11.35 6.86 1.25
CA LEU A 76 -11.98 8.14 1.56
C LEU A 76 -13.19 8.43 0.69
N LEU A 77 -13.13 8.11 -0.61
CA LEU A 77 -14.28 8.25 -1.52
C LEU A 77 -15.44 7.36 -1.12
N ILE A 78 -15.18 6.10 -0.78
CA ILE A 78 -16.21 5.15 -0.30
C ILE A 78 -16.82 5.65 1.01
N GLY A 79 -15.99 6.14 1.94
CA GLY A 79 -16.44 6.78 3.18
C GLY A 79 -17.32 7.99 2.93
N ALA A 80 -16.93 8.88 2.01
CA ALA A 80 -17.68 10.08 1.64
C ALA A 80 -19.04 9.72 1.03
N MET A 81 -19.09 8.70 0.16
CA MET A 81 -20.35 8.20 -0.38
C MET A 81 -21.26 7.66 0.71
N ASN A 82 -20.75 6.85 1.64
CA ASN A 82 -21.55 6.31 2.74
C ASN A 82 -22.07 7.40 3.69
N GLY A 83 -21.23 8.40 4.00
CA GLY A 83 -21.66 9.58 4.76
C GLY A 83 -22.76 10.35 4.04
N LEU A 84 -22.64 10.55 2.73
CA LEU A 84 -23.66 11.23 1.91
C LEU A 84 -24.99 10.47 1.92
N PHE A 85 -24.96 9.14 1.81
CA PHE A 85 -26.18 8.32 1.93
C PHE A 85 -26.83 8.49 3.31
N GLY A 86 -26.04 8.49 4.40
CA GLY A 86 -26.53 8.76 5.76
C GLY A 86 -27.18 10.13 5.90
N TRP A 87 -26.59 11.16 5.28
CA TRP A 87 -27.13 12.52 5.27
C TRP A 87 -28.47 12.61 4.52
N ILE A 88 -28.58 11.98 3.34
CA ILE A 88 -29.81 11.96 2.53
C ILE A 88 -30.94 11.20 3.26
N LEU A 89 -30.62 10.09 3.93
CA LEU A 89 -31.58 9.27 4.67
C LEU A 89 -32.26 10.05 5.80
N VAL A 90 -31.49 10.74 6.65
CA VAL A 90 -32.04 11.53 7.76
C VAL A 90 -32.90 12.69 7.27
N ARG A 91 -32.57 13.26 6.11
CA ARG A 91 -33.35 14.35 5.52
C ARG A 91 -34.66 13.88 4.89
N SER A 92 -34.68 12.65 4.37
CA SER A 92 -35.87 12.02 3.79
C SER A 92 -36.84 11.49 4.86
N TYR A 93 -36.31 11.06 6.02
CA TYR A 93 -37.10 10.54 7.14
C TYR A 93 -36.85 11.36 8.42
N PRO A 94 -37.51 12.51 8.60
CA PRO A 94 -37.26 13.43 9.71
C PRO A 94 -37.60 12.87 11.11
N GLY A 95 -38.31 11.72 11.18
CA GLY A 95 -38.60 11.01 12.43
C GLY A 95 -37.53 10.02 12.89
N LEU A 96 -36.48 9.77 12.10
CA LEU A 96 -35.46 8.74 12.39
C LEU A 96 -34.62 9.07 13.63
N LEU A 97 -34.41 10.37 13.90
CA LEU A 97 -33.66 10.90 15.04
C LEU A 97 -34.53 11.91 15.79
N ALA A 98 -35.63 11.41 16.36
CA ALA A 98 -36.54 12.23 17.16
C ALA A 98 -35.81 12.82 18.38
N GLY A 99 -35.85 14.15 18.53
CA GLY A 99 -35.28 14.88 19.67
C GLY A 99 -34.08 15.78 19.38
N MET A 100 -33.57 15.81 18.14
CA MET A 100 -32.49 16.72 17.72
C MET A 100 -32.94 17.67 16.60
N THR A 101 -32.27 18.81 16.45
CA THR A 101 -32.50 19.68 15.28
C THR A 101 -32.11 18.94 14.01
N GLN A 102 -32.88 19.13 12.94
CA GLN A 102 -32.69 18.41 11.66
C GLN A 102 -31.27 18.56 11.12
N ASN A 103 -30.64 19.71 11.32
CA ASN A 103 -29.25 19.96 10.92
C ASN A 103 -28.25 19.16 11.77
N THR A 104 -28.42 19.10 13.09
CA THR A 104 -27.53 18.34 13.98
C THR A 104 -27.65 16.83 13.70
N ALA A 105 -28.88 16.33 13.49
CA ALA A 105 -29.12 14.93 13.13
C ALA A 105 -28.43 14.55 11.81
N ALA A 106 -28.49 15.43 10.79
CA ALA A 106 -27.87 15.18 9.49
C ALA A 106 -26.33 15.15 9.56
N TRP A 107 -25.71 16.04 10.32
CA TRP A 107 -24.26 16.05 10.52
C TRP A 107 -23.74 14.84 11.30
N ILE A 108 -24.48 14.41 12.33
CA ILE A 108 -24.14 13.22 13.11
C ILE A 108 -24.20 11.98 12.22
N ALA A 109 -25.28 11.81 11.44
CA ALA A 109 -25.42 10.67 10.52
C ALA A 109 -24.37 10.66 9.40
N PHE A 110 -24.01 11.83 8.86
CA PHE A 110 -22.89 11.94 7.92
C PHE A 110 -21.58 11.49 8.56
N SER A 111 -21.28 11.95 9.77
CA SER A 111 -20.02 11.66 10.47
C SER A 111 -19.92 10.18 10.85
N THR A 112 -20.98 9.59 11.40
CA THR A 112 -20.98 8.17 11.77
C THR A 112 -20.93 7.26 10.54
N GLY A 113 -21.68 7.59 9.48
CA GLY A 113 -21.62 6.89 8.20
C GLY A 113 -20.25 6.99 7.54
N PHE A 114 -19.64 8.17 7.56
CA PHE A 114 -18.28 8.38 7.03
C PHE A 114 -17.24 7.55 7.80
N LEU A 115 -17.28 7.56 9.13
CA LEU A 115 -16.33 6.81 9.96
C LEU A 115 -16.46 5.29 9.75
N ILE A 116 -17.67 4.75 9.77
CA ILE A 116 -17.91 3.32 9.56
C ILE A 116 -17.52 2.93 8.13
N GLY A 117 -17.94 3.71 7.12
CA GLY A 117 -17.65 3.44 5.72
C GLY A 117 -16.15 3.48 5.43
N THR A 118 -15.45 4.49 5.93
CA THR A 118 -13.99 4.62 5.80
C THR A 118 -13.27 3.49 6.53
N GLY A 119 -13.72 3.11 7.73
CA GLY A 119 -13.12 2.01 8.50
C GLY A 119 -13.19 0.67 7.76
N VAL A 120 -14.37 0.31 7.26
CA VAL A 120 -14.57 -0.93 6.49
C VAL A 120 -13.78 -0.88 5.18
N ALA A 121 -13.80 0.25 4.47
CA ALA A 121 -13.05 0.40 3.22
C ALA A 121 -11.53 0.26 3.43
N ASN A 122 -10.97 0.81 4.50
CA ASN A 122 -9.54 0.67 4.80
C ASN A 122 -9.13 -0.79 5.02
N ILE A 123 -9.95 -1.59 5.71
CA ILE A 123 -9.67 -3.02 5.91
C ILE A 123 -9.62 -3.77 4.57
N LEU A 124 -10.53 -3.46 3.65
CA LEU A 124 -10.51 -4.07 2.32
C LEU A 124 -9.29 -3.62 1.51
N MET A 125 -8.92 -2.34 1.59
CA MET A 125 -7.78 -1.80 0.85
C MET A 125 -6.45 -2.38 1.34
N THR A 126 -6.28 -2.66 2.63
CA THR A 126 -5.06 -3.32 3.14
C THR A 126 -4.93 -4.75 2.63
N LEU A 127 -6.05 -5.47 2.49
CA LEU A 127 -6.07 -6.80 1.88
C LEU A 127 -5.62 -6.74 0.41
N VAL A 128 -6.18 -5.79 -0.37
CA VAL A 128 -5.80 -5.58 -1.77
C VAL A 128 -4.30 -5.27 -1.89
N SER A 129 -3.79 -4.38 -1.04
CA SER A 129 -2.36 -4.03 -1.02
C SER A 129 -1.47 -5.26 -0.78
N SER A 130 -1.83 -6.11 0.17
CA SER A 130 -1.09 -7.36 0.48
C SER A 130 -1.15 -8.38 -0.68
N SER A 131 -2.32 -8.51 -1.32
CA SER A 131 -2.47 -9.40 -2.48
C SER A 131 -1.61 -8.95 -3.67
N VAL A 132 -1.53 -7.63 -3.93
CA VAL A 132 -0.68 -7.08 -4.99
C VAL A 132 0.79 -7.38 -4.72
N ASP A 133 1.28 -7.17 -3.50
CA ASP A 133 2.67 -7.51 -3.13
C ASP A 133 2.97 -8.98 -3.39
N THR A 134 2.05 -9.86 -3.00
CA THR A 134 2.19 -11.31 -3.16
C THR A 134 2.33 -11.69 -4.63
N VAL A 135 1.48 -11.16 -5.50
CA VAL A 135 1.54 -11.42 -6.95
C VAL A 135 2.84 -10.87 -7.55
N VAL A 136 3.30 -9.71 -7.10
CA VAL A 136 4.57 -9.12 -7.54
C VAL A 136 5.75 -9.99 -7.12
N VAL A 137 5.76 -10.53 -5.90
CA VAL A 137 6.78 -11.48 -5.44
C VAL A 137 6.80 -12.74 -6.32
N CYS A 138 5.64 -13.35 -6.56
CA CYS A 138 5.55 -14.55 -7.41
C CYS A 138 6.06 -14.29 -8.82
N PHE A 139 5.71 -13.13 -9.40
CA PHE A 139 6.20 -12.72 -10.72
C PHE A 139 7.71 -12.47 -10.73
N ALA A 140 8.26 -11.87 -9.67
CA ALA A 140 9.67 -11.52 -9.58
C ALA A 140 10.59 -12.74 -9.34
N GLU A 141 10.13 -13.75 -8.61
CA GLU A 141 10.96 -14.90 -8.21
C GLU A 141 11.03 -16.00 -9.27
N ALA A 142 9.92 -16.36 -9.91
CA ALA A 142 9.87 -17.44 -10.90
C ALA A 142 9.05 -17.05 -12.15
N PRO A 143 9.55 -16.11 -12.98
CA PRO A 143 8.82 -15.60 -14.15
C PRO A 143 8.53 -16.70 -15.18
N THR A 144 9.41 -17.71 -15.30
CA THR A 144 9.22 -18.84 -16.22
C THR A 144 8.07 -19.74 -15.80
N ASP A 145 7.97 -20.08 -14.52
CA ASP A 145 6.91 -20.93 -13.99
C ASP A 145 5.57 -20.19 -13.97
N PHE A 146 5.61 -18.88 -13.71
CA PHE A 146 4.45 -18.01 -13.81
C PHE A 146 3.91 -17.92 -15.24
N ARG A 147 4.79 -17.81 -16.26
CA ARG A 147 4.40 -17.79 -17.67
C ARG A 147 3.83 -19.13 -18.15
N LEU A 148 4.32 -20.25 -17.63
CA LEU A 148 3.81 -21.58 -17.96
C LEU A 148 2.39 -21.80 -17.41
N ASN A 149 2.12 -21.34 -16.19
CA ASN A 149 0.82 -21.51 -15.55
C ASN A 149 -0.19 -20.41 -15.91
N HIS A 150 0.27 -19.19 -16.18
CA HIS A 150 -0.55 -18.01 -16.44
C HIS A 150 0.06 -17.11 -17.53
N SER A 151 0.12 -17.62 -18.77
CA SER A 151 0.74 -16.93 -19.92
C SER A 151 0.13 -15.55 -20.20
N GLU A 152 -1.20 -15.43 -20.25
CA GLU A 152 -1.88 -14.14 -20.54
C GLU A 152 -1.59 -13.07 -19.47
N LEU A 153 -1.55 -13.46 -18.20
CA LEU A 153 -1.25 -12.53 -17.11
C LEU A 153 0.22 -12.11 -17.12
N SER A 154 1.12 -13.06 -17.38
CA SER A 154 2.56 -12.78 -17.49
C SER A 154 2.86 -11.78 -18.61
N GLU A 155 2.19 -11.90 -19.76
CA GLU A 155 2.36 -10.99 -20.90
C GLU A 155 1.86 -9.57 -20.56
N LYS A 156 0.69 -9.45 -19.89
CA LYS A 156 0.18 -8.16 -19.42
C LYS A 156 1.12 -7.50 -18.42
N MET A 157 1.68 -8.27 -17.48
CA MET A 157 2.62 -7.77 -16.47
C MET A 157 3.96 -7.35 -17.10
N GLU A 158 4.51 -8.15 -18.02
CA GLU A 158 5.73 -7.79 -18.77
C GLU A 158 5.52 -6.51 -19.59
N ASN A 159 4.39 -6.37 -20.29
CA ASN A 159 4.06 -5.17 -21.07
C ASN A 159 3.91 -3.93 -20.18
N ALA A 160 3.23 -4.05 -19.03
CA ALA A 160 3.09 -2.95 -18.07
C ALA A 160 4.44 -2.58 -17.45
N TRP A 161 5.29 -3.57 -17.16
CA TRP A 161 6.64 -3.36 -16.64
C TRP A 161 7.51 -2.61 -17.65
N MET A 162 7.51 -3.04 -18.92
CA MET A 162 8.25 -2.36 -20.00
C MET A 162 7.79 -0.92 -20.21
N ALA A 163 6.49 -0.64 -20.11
CA ALA A 163 5.96 0.72 -20.23
C ALA A 163 6.38 1.63 -19.05
N THR A 164 6.53 1.07 -17.85
CA THR A 164 6.83 1.83 -16.62
C THR A 164 8.34 2.02 -16.39
N TYR A 165 9.14 0.99 -16.68
CA TYR A 165 10.59 0.95 -16.43
C TYR A 165 11.39 0.53 -17.67
N PRO A 166 11.36 1.30 -18.77
CA PRO A 166 12.03 0.92 -20.01
C PRO A 166 13.56 0.81 -19.85
N GLN A 167 14.17 1.66 -19.01
CA GLN A 167 15.62 1.70 -18.81
C GLN A 167 16.17 0.45 -18.10
N GLU A 168 15.46 -0.08 -17.09
CA GLU A 168 15.88 -1.29 -16.35
C GLU A 168 15.70 -2.57 -17.17
N TYR A 169 14.63 -2.64 -17.99
CA TYR A 169 14.36 -3.81 -18.83
C TYR A 169 15.44 -4.00 -19.92
N HIS A 170 15.88 -2.91 -20.55
CA HIS A 170 16.95 -2.96 -21.55
C HIS A 170 18.33 -3.25 -20.93
N GLY A 171 18.56 -2.82 -19.68
CA GLY A 171 19.80 -3.10 -18.95
C GLY A 171 20.01 -4.58 -18.63
N ASN A 172 18.97 -5.27 -18.13
CA ASN A 172 19.07 -6.70 -17.82
C ASN A 172 19.26 -7.57 -19.06
N ARG A 173 18.56 -7.25 -20.16
CA ARG A 173 18.71 -7.99 -21.43
C ARG A 173 20.08 -7.82 -22.09
N ALA A 174 20.81 -6.75 -21.77
CA ALA A 174 22.18 -6.51 -22.24
C ALA A 174 23.24 -7.22 -21.41
N LEU A 175 22.90 -7.70 -20.21
CA LEU A 175 23.76 -8.56 -19.37
C LEU A 175 23.55 -10.04 -19.69
N ASP A 176 22.40 -10.39 -20.27
CA ASP A 176 22.03 -11.75 -20.68
C ASP A 176 22.46 -12.10 -22.13
N ALA A 177 23.10 -11.17 -22.86
CA ALA A 177 23.56 -11.30 -24.25
C ALA A 177 25.10 -11.23 -24.36
#